data_AF-A0A8J8D5V3-F1
#
_entry.id   AF-A0A8J8D5V3-F1
#
_cell.length_a   1.000
_cell.length_b   1.000
_cell.length_c   1.000
_cell.angle_alpha   90.00
_cell.angle_beta   90.00
_cell.angle_gamma   90.00
#
_symmetry.space_group_name_H-M   'P 1'
#
loop_
_entity.id
_entity.type
_entity.pdbx_description
1 polymer ?
#
loop_
_entity_poly.entity_id
_entity_poly.type
_entity_poly.pdbx_seq_one_letter_code
_entity_poly.pdbx_strand_id
1 'polypeptide(L)'
;MVYMEDIFEKLAGLSPREILGYALASEDDAKEFYEHLASKSGALLGEFFKDLAKAEENHKRILLKLYEELFGDTEYPVPEDIPLAETTVKVDTVANLIEAMRVALENEKNAERIYSHLAETLPEHRGIFKFLAAQERAHYAAIRSHTEYLEDVTQGQQEYVNAPIEFFGAQLELYLGPHTKR
;
A
#
# COMPACT_ATOMS: atom_id res chain seq x y z
N MET A 1 6.89 19.56 4.52
CA MET A 1 6.76 18.17 4.05
C MET A 1 7.93 17.43 4.66
N VAL A 2 7.67 16.52 5.60
CA VAL A 2 8.68 15.59 6.10
C VAL A 2 8.90 14.59 4.96
N TYR A 3 10.12 14.41 4.49
CA TYR A 3 10.37 13.48 3.39
C TYR A 3 10.27 12.06 3.91
N MET A 4 9.75 11.14 3.09
CA MET A 4 9.51 9.73 3.47
C MET A 4 10.77 9.01 3.99
N GLU A 5 11.96 9.40 3.52
CA GLU A 5 13.23 8.90 4.05
C GLU A 5 13.48 9.32 5.51
N ASP A 6 12.99 10.49 5.93
CA ASP A 6 13.07 10.96 7.31
C ASP A 6 12.15 10.13 8.25
N ILE A 7 11.09 9.51 7.72
CA ILE A 7 10.15 8.70 8.50
C ILE A 7 10.79 7.38 8.91
N PHE A 8 11.44 6.68 7.98
CA PHE A 8 12.11 5.42 8.28
C PHE A 8 13.23 5.60 9.31
N GLU A 9 14.07 6.64 9.16
CA GLU A 9 15.16 6.92 10.10
C GLU A 9 14.64 7.20 11.52
N LYS A 10 13.52 7.91 11.65
CA LYS A 10 12.85 8.11 12.94
C LYS A 10 12.32 6.80 13.52
N LEU A 11 11.64 5.99 12.70
CA LEU A 11 11.08 4.70 13.12
C LEU A 11 12.16 3.71 13.54
N ALA A 12 13.26 3.61 12.81
CA ALA A 12 14.37 2.71 13.11
C ALA A 12 15.05 3.00 14.47
N GLY A 13 14.86 4.21 15.01
CA GLY A 13 15.31 4.60 16.35
C GLY A 13 14.35 4.22 17.49
N LEU A 14 13.14 3.74 17.19
CA LEU A 14 12.12 3.41 18.19
C LEU A 14 12.27 1.97 18.71
N SER A 15 11.53 1.65 19.77
CA SER A 15 11.47 0.28 20.28
C SER A 15 10.70 -0.64 19.31
N PRO A 16 10.97 -1.96 19.28
CA PRO A 16 10.18 -2.90 18.49
C PRO A 16 8.67 -2.84 18.78
N ARG A 17 8.30 -2.49 20.03
CA ARG A 17 6.90 -2.32 20.45
C ARG A 17 6.22 -1.16 19.71
N GLU A 18 6.93 -0.04 19.56
CA GLU A 18 6.43 1.15 18.86
C GLU A 18 6.44 0.96 17.34
N ILE A 19 7.48 0.34 16.79
CA ILE A 19 7.56 0.04 15.34
C ILE A 19 6.43 -0.90 14.93
N LEU A 20 6.14 -1.94 15.73
CA LEU A 20 5.01 -2.83 15.46
C LEU A 20 3.66 -2.14 15.62
N GLY A 21 3.50 -1.23 16.59
CA GLY A 21 2.28 -0.44 16.72
C GLY A 21 2.06 0.51 15.53
N TYR A 22 3.14 1.13 15.03
CA TYR A 22 3.11 1.90 13.78
C TYR A 22 2.71 1.02 12.58
N ALA A 23 3.31 -0.17 12.44
CA ALA A 23 2.98 -1.09 11.36
C ALA A 23 1.50 -1.51 11.42
N LEU A 24 0.99 -1.88 12.60
CA LEU A 24 -0.42 -2.23 12.81
C LEU A 24 -1.40 -1.13 12.40
N ALA A 25 -1.08 0.13 12.71
CA ALA A 25 -1.88 1.28 12.30
C ALA A 25 -1.78 1.53 10.79
N SER A 26 -0.58 1.38 10.22
CA SER A 26 -0.35 1.57 8.78
C SER A 26 -1.10 0.53 7.93
N GLU A 27 -1.26 -0.70 8.41
CA GLU A 27 -2.04 -1.75 7.75
C GLU A 27 -3.54 -1.43 7.66
N ASP A 28 -4.11 -0.82 8.71
CA ASP A 28 -5.50 -0.33 8.67
C ASP A 28 -5.66 0.79 7.64
N ASP A 29 -4.76 1.78 7.67
CA ASP A 29 -4.77 2.90 6.75
C ASP A 29 -4.62 2.43 5.29
N ALA A 30 -3.71 1.47 5.04
CA ALA A 30 -3.51 0.89 3.71
C ALA A 30 -4.74 0.13 3.23
N LYS A 31 -5.39 -0.65 4.09
CA LYS A 31 -6.67 -1.30 3.78
C LYS A 31 -7.72 -0.27 3.37
N GLU A 32 -7.95 0.75 4.20
CA GLU A 32 -8.96 1.78 3.92
C GLU A 32 -8.66 2.52 2.60
N PHE A 33 -7.37 2.79 2.34
CA PHE A 33 -6.94 3.40 1.10
C PHE A 33 -7.24 2.52 -0.11
N TYR A 34 -6.93 1.24 -0.06
CA TYR A 34 -7.23 0.32 -1.16
C TYR A 34 -8.73 0.09 -1.35
N GLU A 35 -9.52 0.04 -0.29
CA GLU A 35 -10.99 0.04 -0.38
C GLU A 35 -11.52 1.32 -1.07
N HIS A 36 -10.92 2.47 -0.76
CA HIS A 36 -11.24 3.73 -1.42
C HIS A 36 -10.92 3.68 -2.92
N LEU A 37 -9.71 3.26 -3.31
CA LEU A 37 -9.31 3.13 -4.72
C LEU A 37 -10.19 2.13 -5.48
N ALA A 38 -10.54 1.02 -4.84
CA ALA A 38 -11.44 0.03 -5.39
C ALA A 38 -12.83 0.63 -5.70
N SER A 39 -13.34 1.49 -4.81
CA SER A 39 -14.65 2.14 -5.00
C SER A 39 -14.69 3.16 -6.15
N LYS A 40 -13.53 3.62 -6.61
CA LYS A 40 -13.37 4.65 -7.64
C LYS A 40 -12.96 4.10 -9.00
N SER A 41 -12.48 2.85 -9.02
CA SER A 41 -11.91 2.22 -10.19
C SER A 41 -12.96 1.42 -11.00
N GLY A 42 -12.58 1.03 -12.23
CA GLY A 42 -13.37 0.10 -13.03
C GLY A 42 -13.33 -1.32 -12.46
N ALA A 43 -13.91 -2.29 -13.15
CA ALA A 43 -14.10 -3.62 -12.61
C ALA A 43 -12.78 -4.36 -12.33
N LEU A 44 -11.80 -4.24 -13.23
CA LEU A 44 -10.52 -4.95 -13.12
C LEU A 44 -9.63 -4.33 -12.06
N LEU A 45 -9.38 -3.02 -12.11
CA LEU A 45 -8.59 -2.35 -11.08
C LEU A 45 -9.33 -2.34 -9.74
N GLY A 46 -10.65 -2.25 -9.77
CA GLY A 46 -11.49 -2.35 -8.59
C GLY A 46 -11.34 -3.68 -7.86
N GLU A 47 -11.29 -4.81 -8.58
CA GLU A 47 -11.03 -6.11 -7.94
C GLU A 47 -9.58 -6.24 -7.48
N PHE A 48 -8.62 -5.76 -8.27
CA PHE A 48 -7.20 -5.71 -7.87
C PHE A 48 -6.99 -4.99 -6.53
N PHE A 49 -7.56 -3.79 -6.37
CA PHE A 49 -7.45 -3.05 -5.11
C PHE A 49 -8.19 -3.72 -3.96
N LYS A 50 -9.32 -4.41 -4.19
CA LYS A 50 -9.96 -5.20 -3.12
C LYS A 50 -9.09 -6.35 -2.66
N ASP A 51 -8.35 -6.99 -3.57
CA ASP A 51 -7.44 -8.07 -3.21
C ASP A 51 -6.26 -7.55 -2.39
N LEU A 52 -5.72 -6.36 -2.71
CA LEU A 52 -4.75 -5.67 -1.85
C LEU A 52 -5.33 -5.35 -0.47
N ALA A 53 -6.53 -4.75 -0.38
CA ALA A 53 -7.17 -4.46 0.90
C ALA A 53 -7.35 -5.71 1.79
N LYS A 54 -7.70 -6.86 1.18
CA LYS A 54 -7.76 -8.14 1.90
C LYS A 54 -6.38 -8.63 2.34
N ALA A 55 -5.33 -8.36 1.57
CA ALA A 55 -3.96 -8.70 1.95
C ALA A 55 -3.53 -7.90 3.20
N GLU A 56 -3.74 -6.58 3.20
CA GLU A 56 -3.40 -5.71 4.36
C GLU A 56 -4.19 -6.07 5.62
N GLU A 57 -5.48 -6.43 5.46
CA GLU A 57 -6.26 -6.95 6.59
C GLU A 57 -5.64 -8.24 7.17
N ASN A 58 -5.12 -9.12 6.33
CA ASN A 58 -4.44 -10.33 6.78
C ASN A 58 -3.06 -10.03 7.39
N HIS A 59 -2.32 -9.06 6.86
CA HIS A 59 -1.06 -8.59 7.43
C HIS A 59 -1.28 -8.06 8.85
N LYS A 60 -2.28 -7.18 9.05
CA LYS A 60 -2.68 -6.71 10.38
C LYS A 60 -2.99 -7.86 11.34
N ARG A 61 -3.75 -8.87 10.89
CA ARG A 61 -4.07 -10.05 11.73
C ARG A 61 -2.83 -10.83 12.14
N ILE A 62 -1.86 -10.97 11.24
CA ILE A 62 -0.56 -11.61 11.52
C ILE A 62 0.20 -10.78 12.57
N LEU A 63 0.31 -9.47 12.35
CA LEU A 63 1.01 -8.56 13.26
C LEU A 63 0.37 -8.50 14.64
N LEU A 64 -0.96 -8.48 14.73
CA LEU A 64 -1.66 -8.36 16.01
C LEU A 64 -1.42 -9.60 16.87
N LYS A 65 -1.46 -10.78 16.25
CA LYS A 65 -1.11 -12.03 16.93
C LYS A 65 0.34 -12.02 17.40
N LEU A 66 1.26 -11.57 16.56
CA LEU A 66 2.67 -11.46 16.92
C LEU A 66 2.90 -10.44 18.04
N TYR A 67 2.16 -9.34 18.04
CA TYR A 67 2.20 -8.31 19.07
C TYR A 67 1.77 -8.89 20.43
N GLU A 68 0.64 -9.61 20.45
CA GLU A 68 0.14 -10.29 21.65
C GLU A 68 1.14 -11.32 22.19
N GLU A 69 1.76 -12.11 21.29
CA GLU A 69 2.80 -13.07 21.66
C GLU A 69 4.05 -12.40 22.28
N LEU A 70 4.44 -11.23 21.79
CA LEU A 70 5.63 -10.51 22.25
C LEU A 70 5.42 -9.70 23.53
N PHE A 71 4.24 -9.08 23.69
CA PHE A 71 4.01 -8.08 24.73
C PHE A 71 2.92 -8.46 25.74
N GLY A 72 2.15 -9.51 25.48
CA GLY A 72 1.14 -10.04 26.39
C GLY A 72 -0.18 -9.27 26.43
N ASP A 73 -0.38 -8.33 25.50
CA ASP A 73 -1.61 -7.55 25.33
C ASP A 73 -1.83 -7.21 23.84
N THR A 74 -2.97 -6.62 23.52
CA THR A 74 -3.29 -6.12 22.16
C THR A 74 -3.35 -4.58 22.11
N GLU A 75 -2.84 -3.92 23.14
CA GLU A 75 -2.80 -2.46 23.24
C GLU A 75 -1.43 -1.97 22.74
N TYR A 76 -1.43 -1.45 21.51
CA TYR A 76 -0.22 -1.00 20.84
C TYR A 76 -0.09 0.53 20.80
N PRO A 77 1.09 1.08 21.15
CA PRO A 77 1.34 2.51 20.99
C PRO A 77 1.57 2.85 19.52
N VAL A 78 0.94 3.91 19.03
CA VAL A 78 1.21 4.48 17.71
C VAL A 78 2.01 5.77 17.93
N PRO A 79 3.22 5.90 17.37
CA PRO A 79 4.03 7.12 17.52
C PRO A 79 3.31 8.36 16.97
N GLU A 80 2.97 9.34 17.81
CA GLU A 80 2.19 10.52 17.40
C GLU A 80 2.96 11.48 16.46
N ASP A 81 4.29 11.52 16.56
CA ASP A 81 5.15 12.44 15.80
C ASP A 81 5.58 11.90 14.42
N ILE A 82 5.09 10.71 14.05
CA ILE A 82 5.42 10.05 12.79
C ILE A 82 4.13 9.87 12.00
N PRO A 83 3.98 10.56 10.85
CA PRO A 83 2.79 10.40 10.04
C PRO A 83 2.69 8.96 9.53
N LEU A 84 1.47 8.42 9.52
CA LEU A 84 1.15 7.12 8.93
C LEU A 84 1.21 7.20 7.39
N ALA A 85 0.90 6.08 6.74
CA ALA A 85 0.77 6.00 5.28
C ALA A 85 -0.06 7.17 4.73
N GLU A 86 0.39 7.75 3.61
CA GLU A 86 -0.38 8.82 2.99
C GLU A 86 -1.59 8.20 2.27
N THR A 87 -2.80 8.49 2.75
CA THR A 87 -4.05 7.91 2.23
C THR A 87 -4.99 8.94 1.62
N THR A 88 -4.66 10.23 1.74
CA THR A 88 -5.57 11.32 1.39
C THR A 88 -5.34 11.78 -0.05
N VAL A 89 -5.90 11.06 -1.01
CA VAL A 89 -5.93 11.49 -2.41
C VAL A 89 -7.37 11.53 -2.91
N LYS A 90 -7.77 12.67 -3.47
CA LYS A 90 -9.10 12.82 -4.07
C LYS A 90 -9.10 12.18 -5.46
N VAL A 91 -9.78 11.03 -5.62
CA VAL A 91 -9.80 10.29 -6.89
C VAL A 91 -11.07 10.61 -7.70
N ASP A 92 -11.04 11.72 -8.44
CA ASP A 92 -12.13 12.11 -9.36
C ASP A 92 -11.77 11.91 -10.84
N THR A 93 -10.49 12.07 -11.17
CA THR A 93 -9.98 12.01 -12.55
C THR A 93 -8.97 10.88 -12.73
N VAL A 94 -8.68 10.51 -13.97
CA VAL A 94 -7.61 9.53 -14.28
C VAL A 94 -6.26 10.01 -13.75
N ALA A 95 -5.97 11.31 -13.84
CA ALA A 95 -4.76 11.90 -13.26
C ALA A 95 -4.67 11.65 -11.76
N ASN A 96 -5.78 11.82 -11.03
CA ASN A 96 -5.79 11.63 -9.59
C ASN A 96 -5.65 10.16 -9.20
N LEU A 97 -6.19 9.22 -9.99
CA LEU A 97 -5.96 7.80 -9.77
C LEU A 97 -4.47 7.45 -9.93
N ILE A 98 -3.84 7.91 -11.02
CA ILE A 98 -2.40 7.68 -11.24
C ILE A 98 -1.59 8.23 -10.07
N GLU A 99 -1.92 9.43 -9.60
CA GLU A 99 -1.25 10.01 -8.44
C GLU A 99 -1.49 9.20 -7.16
N ALA A 100 -2.72 8.73 -6.91
CA ALA A 100 -3.01 7.87 -5.78
C ALA A 100 -2.24 6.54 -5.85
N MET A 101 -2.04 5.99 -7.04
CA MET A 101 -1.23 4.78 -7.23
C MET A 101 0.26 5.03 -6.98
N ARG A 102 0.78 6.23 -7.29
CA ARG A 102 2.15 6.61 -6.92
C ARG A 102 2.31 6.71 -5.41
N VAL A 103 1.32 7.28 -4.71
CA VAL A 103 1.28 7.29 -3.25
C VAL A 103 1.25 5.86 -2.70
N ALA A 104 0.46 4.97 -3.29
CA ALA A 104 0.46 3.54 -2.92
C ALA A 104 1.85 2.91 -3.06
N LEU A 105 2.58 3.18 -4.15
CA LEU A 105 3.95 2.69 -4.33
C LEU A 105 4.91 3.16 -3.22
N GLU A 106 4.76 4.39 -2.75
CA GLU A 106 5.57 4.88 -1.63
C GLU A 106 5.21 4.17 -0.32
N ASN A 107 3.93 3.98 -0.05
CA ASN A 107 3.44 3.27 1.13
C ASN A 107 3.95 1.82 1.16
N GLU A 108 3.83 1.07 0.06
CA GLU A 108 4.33 -0.30 -0.07
C GLU A 108 5.85 -0.39 0.18
N LYS A 109 6.60 0.54 -0.39
CA LYS A 109 8.05 0.59 -0.23
C LYS A 109 8.44 0.86 1.22
N ASN A 110 7.67 1.66 1.96
CA ASN A 110 7.91 1.91 3.37
C ASN A 110 7.59 0.69 4.23
N ALA A 111 6.45 0.05 4.00
CA ALA A 111 6.07 -1.18 4.68
C ALA A 111 7.14 -2.27 4.48
N GLU A 112 7.63 -2.44 3.24
CA GLU A 112 8.74 -3.33 2.92
C GLU A 112 10.00 -3.06 3.76
N ARG A 113 10.37 -1.78 3.91
CA ARG A 113 11.53 -1.35 4.70
C ARG A 113 11.34 -1.61 6.19
N ILE A 114 10.16 -1.31 6.72
CA ILE A 114 9.80 -1.53 8.13
C ILE A 114 9.88 -3.02 8.46
N TYR A 115 9.29 -3.88 7.64
CA TYR A 115 9.35 -5.32 7.85
C TYR A 115 10.76 -5.88 7.68
N SER A 116 11.53 -5.36 6.73
CA SER A 116 12.95 -5.73 6.60
C SER A 116 13.76 -5.38 7.86
N HIS A 117 13.51 -4.20 8.44
CA HIS A 117 14.14 -3.77 9.69
C HIS A 117 13.69 -4.63 10.89
N LEU A 118 12.39 -4.93 11.03
CA LEU A 118 11.87 -5.82 12.07
C LEU A 118 12.44 -7.24 11.97
N ALA A 119 12.71 -7.73 10.75
CA ALA A 119 13.36 -9.02 10.55
C ALA A 119 14.83 -9.08 11.06
N GLU A 120 15.48 -7.92 11.17
CA GLU A 120 16.82 -7.76 11.73
C GLU A 120 16.78 -7.60 13.25
N THR A 121 15.85 -6.80 13.76
CA THR A 121 15.74 -6.47 15.20
C THR A 121 15.04 -7.55 16.03
N LEU A 122 14.17 -8.36 15.42
CA LEU A 122 13.46 -9.48 16.05
C LEU A 122 13.83 -10.82 15.38
N PRO A 123 15.06 -11.34 15.59
CA PRO A 123 15.56 -12.50 14.86
C PRO A 123 14.75 -13.79 15.07
N GLU A 124 14.11 -13.95 16.22
CA GLU A 124 13.22 -15.10 16.53
C GLU A 124 11.99 -15.14 15.61
N HIS A 125 11.53 -13.99 15.12
CA HIS A 125 10.37 -13.86 14.23
C HIS A 125 10.75 -13.44 12.80
N ARG A 126 12.05 -13.51 12.46
CA ARG A 126 12.60 -13.09 11.16
C ARG A 126 11.86 -13.70 9.97
N GLY A 127 11.41 -14.94 10.07
CA GLY A 127 10.69 -15.61 8.98
C GLY A 127 9.38 -14.91 8.60
N ILE A 128 8.60 -14.47 9.59
CA ILE A 128 7.33 -13.79 9.39
C ILE A 128 7.57 -12.41 8.76
N PHE A 129 8.51 -11.64 9.31
CA PHE A 129 8.82 -10.31 8.77
C PHE A 129 9.42 -10.35 7.36
N LYS A 130 10.26 -11.35 7.05
CA LYS A 130 10.73 -11.55 5.66
C LYS A 130 9.60 -11.92 4.70
N PHE A 131 8.60 -12.65 5.18
CA PHE A 131 7.42 -12.96 4.38
C PHE A 131 6.61 -11.70 4.09
N LEU A 132 6.28 -10.89 5.11
CA LEU A 132 5.56 -9.62 4.92
C LEU A 132 6.34 -8.67 4.00
N ALA A 133 7.64 -8.47 4.23
CA ALA A 133 8.51 -7.68 3.34
C ALA A 133 8.58 -8.22 1.90
N ALA A 134 8.28 -9.50 1.67
CA ALA A 134 8.20 -10.05 0.31
C ALA A 134 6.82 -9.82 -0.32
N GLN A 135 5.74 -9.80 0.48
CA GLN A 135 4.39 -9.44 0.03
C GLN A 135 4.35 -7.96 -0.42
N GLU A 136 4.83 -7.01 0.40
CA GLU A 136 4.79 -5.58 0.02
C GLU A 136 5.60 -5.28 -1.24
N ARG A 137 6.73 -5.96 -1.41
CA ARG A 137 7.51 -5.88 -2.65
C ARG A 137 6.73 -6.38 -3.87
N ALA A 138 5.92 -7.42 -3.69
CA ALA A 138 5.08 -7.97 -4.75
C ALA A 138 3.90 -7.03 -5.06
N HIS A 139 3.26 -6.46 -4.03
CA HIS A 139 2.24 -5.42 -4.16
C HIS A 139 2.78 -4.21 -4.92
N TYR A 140 3.93 -3.66 -4.50
CA TYR A 140 4.65 -2.61 -5.21
C TYR A 140 4.85 -2.92 -6.69
N ALA A 141 5.34 -4.12 -7.01
CA ALA A 141 5.60 -4.51 -8.40
C ALA A 141 4.30 -4.57 -9.24
N ALA A 142 3.21 -5.06 -8.66
CA ALA A 142 1.91 -5.13 -9.31
C ALA A 142 1.30 -3.74 -9.53
N ILE A 143 1.29 -2.90 -8.49
CA ILE A 143 0.81 -1.51 -8.57
C ILE A 143 1.61 -0.74 -9.62
N ARG A 144 2.94 -0.91 -9.63
CA ARG A 144 3.81 -0.21 -10.59
C ARG A 144 3.46 -0.59 -12.01
N SER A 145 3.24 -1.87 -12.28
CA SER A 145 2.85 -2.34 -13.62
C SER A 145 1.53 -1.70 -14.09
N HIS A 146 0.54 -1.57 -13.20
CA HIS A 146 -0.72 -0.90 -13.54
C HIS A 146 -0.55 0.62 -13.70
N THR A 147 0.31 1.24 -12.88
CA THR A 147 0.61 2.67 -12.94
C THR A 147 1.28 3.03 -14.25
N GLU A 148 2.37 2.33 -14.61
CA GLU A 148 3.11 2.52 -15.87
C GLU A 148 2.19 2.36 -17.08
N TYR A 149 1.32 1.35 -17.07
CA TYR A 149 0.33 1.16 -18.13
C TYR A 149 -0.61 2.37 -18.28
N LEU A 150 -1.17 2.86 -17.16
CA LEU A 150 -2.08 4.01 -17.19
C LEU A 150 -1.37 5.29 -17.65
N GLU A 151 -0.12 5.50 -17.23
CA GLU A 151 0.71 6.61 -17.68
C GLU A 151 0.96 6.54 -19.20
N ASP A 152 1.32 5.37 -19.72
CA ASP A 152 1.59 5.16 -21.15
C ASP A 152 0.34 5.41 -22.02
N VAL A 153 -0.82 4.86 -21.63
CA VAL A 153 -2.05 5.02 -22.44
C VAL A 153 -2.64 6.42 -22.36
N THR A 154 -2.31 7.20 -21.33
CA THR A 154 -2.76 8.59 -21.16
C THR A 154 -1.74 9.63 -21.63
N GLN A 155 -0.54 9.20 -22.03
CA GLN A 155 0.55 10.10 -22.43
C GLN A 155 0.15 11.00 -23.60
N GLY A 156 0.30 12.32 -23.42
CA GLY A 156 0.01 13.31 -24.46
C GLY A 156 -1.49 13.55 -24.71
N GLN A 157 -2.38 12.96 -23.92
CA GLN A 157 -3.83 13.02 -24.12
C GLN A 157 -4.54 13.79 -22.99
N GLN A 158 -4.44 15.12 -22.99
CA GLN A 158 -5.00 15.97 -21.91
C GLN A 158 -6.51 15.84 -21.71
N GLU A 159 -7.27 15.45 -22.74
CA GLU A 159 -8.72 15.21 -22.65
C GLU A 159 -9.04 13.96 -21.81
N TYR A 160 -8.17 12.95 -21.83
CA TYR A 160 -8.35 11.69 -21.10
C TYR A 160 -7.87 11.81 -19.64
N VAL A 161 -6.77 12.51 -19.43
CA VAL A 161 -6.17 12.73 -18.10
C VAL A 161 -7.13 13.49 -17.16
N ASN A 162 -7.85 14.47 -17.68
CA ASN A 162 -8.80 15.29 -16.92
C ASN A 162 -10.22 14.73 -16.89
N ALA A 163 -10.47 13.61 -17.57
CA ALA A 163 -11.81 13.05 -17.62
C ALA A 163 -12.21 12.41 -16.29
N PRO A 164 -13.52 12.43 -15.94
CA PRO A 164 -14.05 11.64 -14.84
C PRO A 164 -13.70 10.16 -14.99
N ILE A 165 -13.17 9.56 -13.93
CA ILE A 165 -12.74 8.16 -13.90
C ILE A 165 -13.85 7.18 -14.32
N GLU A 166 -15.10 7.50 -13.96
CA GLU A 166 -16.29 6.70 -14.26
C GLU A 166 -16.53 6.49 -15.76
N PHE A 167 -16.08 7.42 -16.61
CA PHE A 167 -16.28 7.33 -18.06
C PHE A 167 -15.23 6.46 -18.76
N PHE A 168 -14.07 6.29 -18.16
CA PHE A 168 -12.92 5.66 -18.81
C PHE A 168 -12.46 4.37 -18.12
N GLY A 169 -12.93 4.06 -16.91
CA GLY A 169 -12.51 2.86 -16.16
C GLY A 169 -12.55 1.58 -16.98
N ALA A 170 -13.69 1.23 -17.58
CA ALA A 170 -13.82 0.01 -18.40
C ALA A 170 -12.99 0.04 -19.70
N GLN A 171 -12.73 1.22 -20.25
CA GLN A 171 -12.01 1.38 -21.52
C GLN A 171 -10.48 1.31 -21.31
N LEU A 172 -10.00 1.88 -20.20
CA LEU A 172 -8.61 1.83 -19.77
C LEU A 172 -8.22 0.41 -19.36
N GLU A 173 -9.14 -0.38 -18.81
CA GLU A 173 -8.87 -1.73 -18.35
C GLU A 173 -8.83 -2.79 -19.46
N LEU A 174 -9.22 -2.43 -20.70
CA LEU A 174 -9.42 -3.38 -21.80
C LEU A 174 -8.16 -4.23 -22.11
N TYR A 175 -6.97 -3.67 -21.88
CA TYR A 175 -5.69 -4.34 -22.15
C TYR A 175 -4.89 -4.72 -20.88
N LEU A 176 -5.48 -4.54 -19.69
CA LEU A 176 -4.86 -4.97 -18.42
C LEU A 176 -5.06 -6.47 -18.14
N GLY A 177 -6.08 -7.09 -18.73
CA GLY A 177 -6.32 -8.52 -18.58
C GLY A 177 -5.31 -9.38 -19.35
N PRO A 178 -5.08 -10.65 -18.96
CA PRO A 178 -4.26 -11.56 -19.75
C PRO A 178 -4.91 -11.74 -21.13
N HIS A 179 -4.31 -11.15 -22.15
CA HIS A 179 -4.61 -11.52 -23.53
C HIS A 179 -4.06 -12.93 -23.73
N THR A 180 -4.90 -13.94 -23.52
CA THR A 180 -4.64 -15.25 -24.11
C THR A 180 -4.50 -15.02 -25.60
N LYS A 181 -3.26 -15.04 -26.11
CA LYS A 181 -3.03 -15.22 -27.55
C LYS A 181 -3.80 -16.48 -27.92
N ARG A 182 -4.91 -16.31 -28.64
CA ARG A 182 -5.57 -17.42 -29.33
C ARG A 182 -4.65 -17.95 -30.41
#